data_AF-A0A6N0GU50-F1
#
_entry.id   AF-A0A6N0GU50-F1
#
_cell.length_a   1.000
_cell.length_b   1.000
_cell.length_c   1.000
_cell.angle_alpha   90.00
_cell.angle_beta   90.00
_cell.angle_gamma   90.00
#
_symmetry.space_group_name_H-M   'P 1'
#
loop_
_entity.id
_entity.type
_entity.pdbx_description
1 polymer ?
#
loop_
_entity_poly.entity_id
_entity_poly.type
_entity_poly.pdbx_seq_one_letter_code
_entity_poly.pdbx_strand_id
1 'polypeptide(L)'
;LRNYPDPHVVIDSYGADAVRMFLVNSPIVRGDNLRFREEGVREVVSRVLLPWLNSFRFFLGHAALYKKTTGNDFKYNPHAAISN
;
A
#
# COMPACT_ATOMS: atom_id res chain seq x y z
N LEU A 1 8.59 -30.40 13.56
CA LEU A 1 7.39 -29.56 13.40
C LEU A 1 7.68 -28.50 12.34
N ARG A 2 6.86 -28.42 11.28
CA ARG A 2 6.92 -27.44 10.16
C ARG A 2 5.50 -26.94 9.86
N ASN A 3 4.85 -26.38 10.87
CA ASN A 3 3.44 -25.98 10.82
C ASN A 3 3.24 -24.51 10.40
N TYR A 4 4.30 -23.84 9.95
CA TYR A 4 4.24 -22.50 9.38
C TYR A 4 5.19 -22.41 8.17
N PRO A 5 4.82 -21.64 7.13
CA PRO A 5 5.75 -21.30 6.06
C PRO A 5 6.90 -20.48 6.63
N ASP A 6 8.10 -20.66 6.07
CA ASP A 6 9.26 -19.85 6.46
C ASP A 6 8.94 -18.35 6.22
N PRO A 7 9.03 -17.49 7.26
CA PRO A 7 8.77 -16.06 7.13
C PRO A 7 9.58 -15.39 6.03
N HIS A 8 10.81 -15.85 5.78
CA HIS A 8 11.67 -15.29 4.73
C HIS A 8 11.07 -15.49 3.35
N VAL A 9 10.47 -16.66 3.08
CA VAL A 9 9.84 -16.95 1.79
C VAL A 9 8.67 -16.01 1.51
N VAL A 10 7.87 -15.70 2.53
CA VAL A 10 6.73 -14.79 2.39
C VAL A 10 7.19 -13.35 2.18
N ILE A 11 8.22 -12.92 2.92
CA ILE A 11 8.80 -11.58 2.77
C ILE A 11 9.41 -11.41 1.38
N ASP A 12 10.14 -12.41 0.88
CA ASP A 12 10.76 -12.36 -0.44
C ASP A 12 9.72 -12.40 -1.57
N SER A 13 8.60 -13.09 -1.36
CA SER A 13 7.53 -13.22 -2.37
C SER A 13 6.59 -12.02 -2.44
N TYR A 14 6.21 -11.43 -1.31
CA TYR A 14 5.19 -10.38 -1.24
C TYR A 14 5.71 -9.02 -0.77
N GLY A 15 6.94 -8.97 -0.26
CA GLY A 15 7.52 -7.80 0.37
C GLY A 15 7.20 -7.70 1.86
N ALA A 16 8.15 -7.14 2.62
CA ALA A 16 8.03 -7.00 4.06
C ALA A 16 6.82 -6.12 4.48
N ASP A 17 6.47 -5.11 3.68
CA ASP A 17 5.38 -4.18 4.02
C ASP A 17 4.00 -4.79 3.86
N ALA A 18 3.81 -5.69 2.89
CA ALA A 18 2.57 -6.46 2.77
C ALA A 18 2.35 -7.34 4.01
N VAL A 19 3.42 -7.98 4.50
CA VAL A 19 3.38 -8.80 5.72
C VAL A 19 3.09 -7.94 6.94
N ARG A 20 3.76 -6.79 7.10
CA ARG A 20 3.49 -5.85 8.21
C ARG A 20 2.04 -5.37 8.21
N MET A 21 1.54 -4.94 7.06
CA MET A 21 0.17 -4.44 6.91
C MET A 21 -0.86 -5.56 7.18
N PHE A 22 -0.57 -6.80 6.77
CA PHE A 22 -1.38 -7.96 7.15
C PHE A 22 -1.42 -8.16 8.66
N LEU A 23 -0.27 -8.14 9.34
CA LEU A 23 -0.19 -8.32 10.80
C LEU A 23 -0.91 -7.22 11.57
N VAL A 24 -0.75 -5.94 11.17
CA VAL A 24 -1.41 -4.79 11.80
C VAL A 24 -2.94 -4.88 11.69
N ASN A 25 -3.46 -5.38 10.58
CA ASN A 25 -4.90 -5.54 10.37
C ASN A 25 -5.46 -6.86 10.93
N SER A 26 -4.62 -7.70 11.54
CA SER A 26 -5.01 -9.02 12.03
C SER A 26 -5.41 -8.99 13.51
N PRO A 27 -6.13 -10.02 14.01
CA PRO A 27 -6.51 -10.13 15.43
C PRO A 27 -5.32 -10.14 16.41
N ILE A 28 -4.09 -10.37 15.93
CA ILE A 28 -2.89 -10.42 16.77
C ILE A 28 -2.66 -9.12 17.56
N VAL A 29 -3.06 -7.98 17.00
CA VAL A 29 -2.91 -6.67 17.67
C VAL A 29 -3.84 -6.53 18.88
N ARG A 30 -4.86 -7.39 18.99
CA ARG A 30 -5.81 -7.44 20.10
C ARG A 30 -5.49 -8.55 21.10
N GLY A 31 -4.39 -9.29 20.90
CA GLY A 31 -4.02 -10.44 21.74
C GLY A 31 -4.76 -11.73 21.39
N ASP A 32 -5.57 -11.72 20.33
CA ASP A 32 -6.30 -12.90 19.86
C ASP A 32 -5.40 -13.80 18.98
N ASN A 33 -5.73 -15.09 18.90
CA ASN A 33 -4.99 -16.06 18.10
C ASN A 33 -5.07 -15.75 16.59
N LEU A 34 -3.91 -15.56 15.97
CA LEU A 34 -3.78 -15.42 14.52
C LEU A 34 -3.45 -16.78 13.87
N ARG A 35 -4.31 -17.25 12.97
CA ARG A 35 -3.97 -18.35 12.05
C ARG A 35 -3.33 -17.76 10.80
N PHE A 36 -2.01 -17.76 10.75
CA PHE A 36 -1.27 -17.19 9.62
C PHE A 36 -1.58 -17.96 8.32
N ARG A 37 -1.86 -17.19 7.25
CA ARG A 37 -2.16 -17.69 5.91
C ARG A 37 -1.55 -16.75 4.88
N GLU A 38 -0.77 -17.30 3.97
CA GLU A 38 -0.09 -16.56 2.91
C GLU A 38 -1.09 -15.86 1.97
N GLU A 39 -2.26 -16.45 1.76
CA GLU A 39 -3.33 -15.87 0.96
C GLU A 39 -3.80 -14.51 1.51
N GLY A 40 -3.77 -14.33 2.84
CA GLY A 40 -4.12 -13.05 3.47
C GLY A 40 -3.12 -11.95 3.15
N VAL A 41 -1.83 -12.28 3.03
CA VAL A 41 -0.79 -11.32 2.61
C VAL A 41 -1.00 -10.92 1.16
N ARG A 42 -1.30 -11.88 0.28
CA ARG A 42 -1.64 -11.62 -1.13
C ARG A 42 -2.88 -10.72 -1.28
N GLU A 43 -3.88 -10.91 -0.42
CA GLU A 43 -5.07 -10.06 -0.41
C GLU A 43 -4.72 -8.61 -0.07
N VAL A 44 -3.85 -8.38 0.91
CA VAL A 44 -3.37 -7.03 1.27
C VAL A 44 -2.66 -6.34 0.10
N VAL A 45 -1.81 -7.06 -0.62
CA VAL A 45 -1.14 -6.53 -1.82
C VAL A 45 -2.19 -6.08 -2.84
N SER A 46 -3.11 -6.98 -3.18
CA SER A 46 -4.08 -6.74 -4.26
C SER A 46 -5.14 -5.70 -3.93
N ARG A 47 -5.59 -5.62 -2.68
CA ARG A 47 -6.67 -4.72 -2.25
C ARG A 47 -6.21 -3.39 -1.70
N VAL A 48 -4.96 -3.29 -1.24
CA VAL A 48 -4.47 -2.05 -0.61
C VAL A 48 -3.28 -1.48 -1.36
N LEU A 49 -2.21 -2.25 -1.54
CA LEU A 49 -0.97 -1.73 -2.12
C LEU A 49 -1.13 -1.39 -3.61
N LEU A 50 -1.80 -2.26 -4.40
CA LEU A 50 -2.02 -2.01 -5.82
C LEU A 50 -2.92 -0.77 -6.07
N PRO A 51 -4.09 -0.61 -5.42
CA PRO A 51 -4.88 0.61 -5.55
C PRO A 51 -4.12 1.87 -5.10
N TRP A 52 -3.36 1.79 -4.00
CA TRP A 52 -2.57 2.91 -3.53
C TRP A 52 -1.51 3.35 -4.55
N LEU A 53 -0.77 2.38 -5.12
CA LEU A 53 0.19 2.64 -6.17
C LEU A 53 -0.48 3.20 -7.44
N ASN A 54 -1.67 2.71 -7.80
CA ASN A 54 -2.43 3.24 -8.93
C ASN A 54 -2.82 4.70 -8.72
N SER A 55 -3.32 5.07 -7.53
CA SER A 55 -3.65 6.46 -7.20
C SER A 55 -2.42 7.36 -7.25
N PHE A 56 -1.28 6.89 -6.73
CA PHE A 56 -0.03 7.64 -6.78
C PHE A 56 0.46 7.86 -8.22
N ARG A 57 0.43 6.82 -9.06
CA ARG A 57 0.79 6.91 -10.49
C ARG A 57 -0.14 7.84 -11.26
N PHE A 58 -1.44 7.77 -10.99
CA PHE A 58 -2.44 8.67 -11.57
C PHE A 58 -2.11 10.12 -11.24
N PHE A 59 -1.84 10.42 -9.97
CA PHE A 59 -1.44 11.76 -9.53
C PHE A 59 -0.18 12.26 -10.24
N LEU A 60 0.88 11.45 -10.31
CA LEU A 60 2.12 11.83 -11.01
C LEU A 60 1.89 12.10 -12.50
N GLY A 61 1.06 11.28 -13.15
CA GLY A 61 0.67 11.49 -14.55
C GLY A 61 -0.03 12.83 -14.76
N HIS A 62 -0.96 13.18 -13.86
CA HIS A 62 -1.65 14.47 -13.92
C HIS A 62 -0.75 15.66 -13.59
N ALA A 63 0.18 15.53 -12.64
CA ALA A 63 1.17 16.57 -12.36
C ALA A 63 2.09 16.83 -13.56
N ALA A 64 2.52 15.75 -14.25
CA ALA A 64 3.31 15.88 -15.48
C ALA A 64 2.50 16.50 -16.63
N LEU A 65 1.23 16.14 -16.77
CA LEU A 65 0.34 16.74 -17.76
C LEU A 65 0.13 18.23 -17.50
N TYR A 66 -0.10 18.62 -16.24
CA TYR A 66 -0.24 20.03 -15.83
C TYR A 66 0.98 20.86 -16.21
N LYS A 67 2.19 20.33 -15.99
CA LYS A 67 3.44 20.98 -16.41
C LYS A 67 3.50 21.16 -17.93
N LYS A 68 3.11 20.13 -18.69
CA LYS A 68 3.13 20.18 -20.16
C LYS A 68 2.14 21.21 -20.72
N THR A 69 0.97 21.38 -20.11
CA THR A 69 -0.09 22.27 -20.62
C THR A 69 0.07 23.72 -20.17
N THR A 70 0.54 23.96 -18.95
CA THR A 70 0.64 25.32 -18.38
C THR A 70 2.06 25.89 -18.38
N GLY A 71 3.08 25.04 -18.55
CA GLY A 71 4.49 25.41 -18.37
C GLY A 71 4.92 25.55 -16.89
N ASN A 72 4.00 25.40 -15.93
CA ASN A 72 4.26 25.55 -14.50
C ASN A 72 4.38 24.20 -13.80
N ASP A 73 5.28 24.08 -12.82
CA ASP A 73 5.35 22.89 -11.98
C ASP A 73 4.19 22.84 -10.97
N PHE A 74 3.66 21.64 -10.74
CA PHE A 74 2.70 21.43 -9.65
C PHE A 74 3.39 21.69 -8.30
N LYS A 75 2.85 22.64 -7.53
CA LYS A 75 3.32 22.97 -6.17
C LYS A 75 2.15 22.93 -5.22
N TYR A 76 2.32 22.24 -4.10
CA TYR A 76 1.34 22.25 -3.02
C TYR A 76 1.23 23.65 -2.44
N ASN A 77 0.01 24.15 -2.30
CA ASN A 77 -0.29 25.43 -1.66
C ASN A 77 -1.20 25.18 -0.44
N PRO A 78 -0.71 25.38 0.80
CA PRO A 78 -1.49 25.15 2.02
C PRO A 78 -2.63 26.15 2.20
N HIS A 79 -2.61 27.29 1.50
CA HIS A 79 -3.64 28.33 1.54
C HIS A 79 -4.58 28.31 0.32
N ALA A 80 -4.54 27.25 -0.49
CA ALA A 80 -5.46 27.12 -1.62
C ALA A 80 -6.91 27.00 -1.11
N ALA A 81 -7.84 27.61 -1.85
CA ALA A 81 -9.26 27.42 -1.59
C ALA A 81 -9.62 25.93 -1.68
N ILE A 82 -10.47 25.45 -0.76
CA ILE A 82 -10.94 24.07 -0.78
C ILE A 82 -11.75 23.88 -2.07
N SER A 83 -11.43 22.83 -2.84
CA SER A 83 -12.24 22.47 -4.00
C SER A 83 -13.63 22.07 -3.52
N ASN A 84 -14.67 22.72 -4.06
CA ASN A 84 -16.08 22.35 -3.83
C ASN A 84 -16.37 20.94 -4.36
#